data_AF-A0AAQ3VWU9-F1
#
_entry.id   AF-A0AAQ3VWU9-F1
#
_cell.length_a   1.000
_cell.length_b   1.000
_cell.length_c   1.000
_cell.angle_alpha   90.00
_cell.angle_beta   90.00
_cell.angle_gamma   90.00
#
_symmetry.space_group_name_H-M   'P 1'
#
loop_
_entity.id
_entity.type
_entity.pdbx_description
1 polymer ?
#
loop_
_entity_poly.entity_id
_entity_poly.type
_entity_poly.pdbx_seq_one_letter_code
_entity_poly.pdbx_strand_id
1 'polypeptide(L)'
;MNKIFSKLIIQKIESYFKQELSKEELGVWAKKEYYKIIIGEYIFIEKLLVYSFLKKIATVHIEEDDVNDEYPASISEMKAISSILKGETDTVIFGEVRVDLKFSKKQMDKEKLHKIRELKSTIESSMTNEDELQLYLNQLETYFLVEQTALPVTVIDLLEIFMNNLLIKLGIQALASGADPYFSLYPKKEKRTKDSEIEKLLKVISCILGEESFEVCMIYKKGIGSISVLV
;
A
#
# COMPACT_ATOMS: atom_id res chain seq x y z
N MET A 1 -11.94 -3.42 6.75
CA MET A 1 -11.34 -4.05 5.56
C MET A 1 -12.02 -5.39 5.27
N ASN A 2 -12.30 -5.66 4.00
CA ASN A 2 -13.23 -6.70 3.56
C ASN A 2 -12.62 -8.10 3.76
N LYS A 3 -13.27 -8.96 4.56
CA LYS A 3 -12.75 -10.28 4.99
C LYS A 3 -12.89 -11.38 3.93
N ILE A 4 -13.43 -11.06 2.75
CA ILE A 4 -13.90 -12.05 1.78
C ILE A 4 -12.73 -12.84 1.19
N PHE A 5 -11.67 -12.16 0.75
CA PHE A 5 -10.59 -12.80 0.04
C PHE A 5 -9.67 -13.63 0.96
N SER A 6 -9.39 -13.13 2.17
CA SER A 6 -8.69 -13.91 3.20
C SER A 6 -9.45 -15.19 3.56
N LYS A 7 -10.79 -15.12 3.68
CA LYS A 7 -11.63 -16.31 3.92
C LYS A 7 -11.53 -17.33 2.79
N LEU A 8 -11.49 -16.88 1.54
CA LEU A 8 -11.34 -17.77 0.39
C LEU A 8 -10.00 -18.52 0.44
N ILE A 9 -8.91 -17.84 0.78
CA ILE A 9 -7.59 -18.48 0.94
C ILE A 9 -7.63 -19.54 2.05
N ILE A 10 -8.22 -19.21 3.21
CA ILE A 10 -8.40 -20.17 4.31
C ILE A 10 -9.16 -21.40 3.83
N GLN A 11 -10.31 -21.21 3.17
CA GLN A 11 -11.13 -22.32 2.66
C GLN A 11 -10.35 -23.22 1.70
N LYS A 12 -9.56 -22.64 0.78
CA LYS A 12 -8.75 -23.42 -0.17
C LYS A 12 -7.66 -24.24 0.52
N ILE A 13 -6.99 -23.66 1.50
CA ILE A 13 -5.99 -24.38 2.32
C ILE A 13 -6.66 -25.51 3.12
N GLU A 14 -7.83 -25.26 3.71
CA GLU A 14 -8.56 -26.27 4.48
C GLU A 14 -9.06 -27.42 3.62
N SER A 15 -9.62 -27.16 2.44
CA SER A 15 -10.02 -28.22 1.49
C SER A 15 -8.83 -29.06 1.05
N TYR A 16 -7.65 -28.44 0.87
CA TYR A 16 -6.42 -29.19 0.62
C TYR A 16 -6.07 -30.13 1.80
N PHE A 17 -6.10 -29.64 3.04
CA PHE A 17 -5.82 -30.48 4.22
C PHE A 17 -6.86 -31.58 4.46
N LYS A 18 -8.10 -31.39 4.02
CA LYS A 18 -9.16 -32.41 4.03
C LYS A 18 -9.08 -33.39 2.87
N GLN A 19 -8.11 -33.25 1.96
CA GLN A 19 -7.97 -34.04 0.74
C GLN A 19 -9.15 -33.87 -0.25
N GLU A 20 -9.92 -32.78 -0.12
CA GLU A 20 -10.98 -32.39 -1.05
C GLU A 20 -10.42 -31.67 -2.28
N LEU A 21 -9.17 -31.20 -2.19
CA LEU A 21 -8.47 -30.45 -3.24
C LEU A 21 -7.02 -30.92 -3.30
N SER A 22 -6.55 -31.28 -4.49
CA SER A 22 -5.19 -31.77 -4.69
C SER A 22 -4.14 -30.65 -4.58
N LYS A 23 -2.88 -31.06 -4.35
CA LYS A 23 -1.73 -30.14 -4.32
C LYS A 23 -1.65 -29.31 -5.62
N GLU A 24 -1.85 -29.94 -6.76
CA GLU A 24 -1.86 -29.32 -8.08
C GLU A 24 -2.99 -28.29 -8.22
N GLU A 25 -4.22 -28.66 -7.87
CA GLU A 25 -5.37 -27.75 -7.96
C GLU A 25 -5.20 -26.52 -7.07
N LEU A 26 -4.58 -26.66 -5.89
CA LEU A 26 -4.33 -25.54 -4.99
C LEU A 26 -3.31 -24.58 -5.60
N GLY A 27 -2.21 -25.14 -6.10
CA GLY A 27 -1.13 -24.39 -6.73
C GLY A 27 -1.60 -23.64 -7.96
N VAL A 28 -2.32 -24.30 -8.87
CA VAL A 28 -2.87 -23.68 -10.09
C VAL A 28 -3.88 -22.59 -9.76
N TRP A 29 -4.78 -22.82 -8.78
CA TRP A 29 -5.71 -21.79 -8.33
C TRP A 29 -4.98 -20.57 -7.77
N ALA A 30 -4.02 -20.78 -6.86
CA ALA A 30 -3.28 -19.69 -6.25
C ALA A 30 -2.43 -18.94 -7.27
N LYS A 31 -1.81 -19.65 -8.22
CA LYS A 31 -1.06 -19.07 -9.34
C LYS A 31 -1.96 -18.17 -10.19
N LYS A 32 -3.18 -18.60 -10.51
CA LYS A 32 -4.15 -17.78 -11.26
C LYS A 32 -4.51 -16.50 -10.51
N GLU A 33 -4.81 -16.58 -9.21
CA GLU A 33 -5.13 -15.40 -8.40
C GLU A 33 -3.92 -14.47 -8.22
N TYR A 34 -2.72 -15.04 -8.02
CA TYR A 34 -1.46 -14.32 -7.98
C TYR A 34 -1.20 -13.51 -9.26
N TYR A 35 -1.41 -14.12 -10.43
CA TYR A 35 -1.24 -13.41 -11.71
C TYR A 35 -2.23 -12.27 -11.88
N LYS A 36 -3.50 -12.43 -11.46
CA LYS A 36 -4.48 -11.33 -11.48
C LYS A 36 -3.99 -10.12 -10.69
N ILE A 37 -3.36 -10.37 -9.53
CA ILE A 37 -2.76 -9.32 -8.71
C ILE A 37 -1.65 -8.60 -9.49
N ILE A 38 -0.71 -9.33 -10.08
CA ILE A 38 0.41 -8.74 -10.83
C ILE A 38 -0.06 -7.92 -12.04
N ILE A 39 -1.07 -8.39 -12.77
CA ILE A 39 -1.58 -7.69 -13.97
C ILE A 39 -2.50 -6.51 -13.63
N GLY A 40 -2.59 -6.10 -12.36
CA GLY A 40 -3.20 -4.83 -11.97
C GLY A 40 -4.15 -4.87 -10.78
N GLU A 41 -4.59 -6.05 -10.31
CA GLU A 41 -5.47 -6.09 -9.12
C GLU A 41 -4.73 -5.71 -7.82
N TYR A 42 -3.40 -5.64 -7.80
CA TYR A 42 -2.63 -5.12 -6.66
C TYR A 42 -3.00 -3.68 -6.28
N ILE A 43 -3.62 -2.93 -7.20
CA ILE A 43 -4.13 -1.59 -6.91
C ILE A 43 -5.18 -1.59 -5.79
N PHE A 44 -5.84 -2.71 -5.52
CA PHE A 44 -6.79 -2.85 -4.43
C PHE A 44 -6.10 -3.34 -3.16
N ILE A 45 -6.33 -2.65 -2.04
CA ILE A 45 -5.69 -2.96 -0.77
C ILE A 45 -5.97 -4.39 -0.30
N GLU A 46 -7.20 -4.88 -0.48
CA GLU A 46 -7.55 -6.26 -0.08
C GLU A 46 -6.74 -7.33 -0.84
N LYS A 47 -6.33 -7.04 -2.07
CA LYS A 47 -5.53 -7.92 -2.92
C LYS A 47 -4.06 -7.81 -2.58
N LEU A 48 -3.57 -6.58 -2.39
CA LEU A 48 -2.19 -6.33 -2.01
C LEU A 48 -1.84 -7.00 -0.68
N LEU A 49 -2.74 -6.93 0.31
CA LEU A 49 -2.56 -7.58 1.61
C LEU A 49 -2.20 -9.07 1.46
N VAL A 50 -2.98 -9.81 0.69
CA VAL A 50 -2.78 -11.27 0.58
C VAL A 50 -1.75 -11.71 -0.47
N TYR A 51 -1.11 -10.75 -1.17
CA TYR A 51 -0.20 -11.03 -2.29
C TYR A 51 0.91 -12.01 -1.89
N SER A 52 1.56 -11.77 -0.76
CA SER A 52 2.68 -12.58 -0.28
C SER A 52 2.27 -14.03 0.02
N PHE A 53 1.05 -14.23 0.55
CA PHE A 53 0.49 -15.54 0.81
C PHE A 53 0.18 -16.29 -0.48
N LEU A 54 -0.46 -15.62 -1.44
CA LEU A 54 -0.76 -16.23 -2.74
C LEU A 54 0.51 -16.58 -3.51
N LYS A 55 1.53 -15.72 -3.47
CA LYS A 55 2.84 -16.01 -4.07
C LYS A 55 3.43 -17.31 -3.53
N LYS A 56 3.38 -17.51 -2.21
CA LYS A 56 3.83 -18.76 -1.58
C LYS A 56 2.98 -19.95 -2.00
N ILE A 57 1.65 -19.86 -1.84
CA ILE A 57 0.75 -20.99 -2.16
C ILE A 57 0.84 -21.38 -3.65
N ALA A 58 1.07 -20.42 -4.54
CA ALA A 58 1.25 -20.67 -5.97
C ALA A 58 2.43 -21.60 -6.27
N THR A 59 3.43 -21.71 -5.39
CA THR A 59 4.57 -22.62 -5.57
C THR A 59 4.31 -24.02 -5.04
N VAL A 60 3.22 -24.27 -4.31
CA VAL A 60 3.04 -25.54 -3.59
C VAL A 60 3.19 -26.73 -4.53
N HIS A 61 2.61 -26.67 -5.72
CA HIS A 61 2.60 -27.74 -6.72
C HIS A 61 3.90 -27.94 -7.51
N ILE A 62 4.86 -27.02 -7.42
CA ILE A 62 6.09 -27.07 -8.22
C ILE A 62 6.99 -28.21 -7.68
N GLU A 63 7.77 -28.82 -8.57
CA GLU A 63 8.81 -29.78 -8.19
C GLU A 63 10.06 -29.05 -7.69
N GLU A 64 10.80 -29.67 -6.77
CA GLU A 64 12.06 -29.10 -6.30
C GLU A 64 13.07 -29.06 -7.46
N ASP A 65 13.64 -27.89 -7.71
CA ASP A 65 14.69 -27.68 -8.71
C ASP A 65 15.90 -27.00 -8.04
N ASP A 66 16.85 -27.82 -7.62
CA ASP A 66 18.09 -27.39 -6.98
C ASP A 66 18.96 -26.51 -7.90
N VAL A 67 18.84 -26.64 -9.22
CA VAL A 67 19.66 -25.89 -10.18
C VAL A 67 19.17 -24.44 -10.28
N ASN A 68 17.85 -24.24 -10.22
CA ASN A 68 17.22 -22.94 -10.31
C ASN A 68 16.82 -22.34 -8.93
N ASP A 69 17.16 -23.03 -7.82
CA ASP A 69 16.81 -22.64 -6.44
C ASP A 69 15.28 -22.51 -6.24
N GLU A 70 14.50 -23.36 -6.94
CA GLU A 70 13.03 -23.35 -6.85
C GLU A 70 12.54 -24.45 -5.91
N TYR A 71 12.01 -24.04 -4.76
CA TYR A 71 11.42 -24.94 -3.77
C TYR A 71 9.93 -24.69 -3.60
N PRO A 72 9.09 -25.74 -3.55
CA PRO A 72 7.68 -25.59 -3.29
C PRO A 72 7.41 -25.14 -1.86
N ALA A 73 6.33 -24.39 -1.68
CA ALA A 73 5.85 -24.05 -0.34
C ALA A 73 5.60 -25.31 0.49
N SER A 74 6.21 -25.31 1.67
CA SER A 74 6.11 -26.41 2.63
C SER A 74 4.73 -26.47 3.32
N ILE A 75 4.41 -27.63 3.90
CA ILE A 75 3.19 -27.81 4.71
C ILE A 75 3.17 -26.85 5.91
N SER A 76 4.33 -26.63 6.54
CA SER A 76 4.46 -25.70 7.66
C SER A 76 4.16 -24.27 7.25
N GLU A 77 4.60 -23.83 6.07
CA GLU A 77 4.26 -22.51 5.54
C GLU A 77 2.78 -22.36 5.25
N MET A 78 2.12 -23.35 4.65
CA MET A 78 0.67 -23.31 4.44
C MET A 78 -0.11 -23.22 5.77
N LYS A 79 0.34 -23.97 6.79
CA LYS A 79 -0.23 -23.87 8.14
C LYS A 79 -0.02 -22.48 8.73
N ALA A 80 1.18 -21.92 8.62
CA ALA A 80 1.49 -20.58 9.11
C ALA A 80 0.60 -19.52 8.44
N ILE A 81 0.43 -19.59 7.12
CA ILE A 81 -0.49 -18.70 6.38
C ILE A 81 -1.92 -18.84 6.92
N SER A 82 -2.40 -20.07 7.11
CA SER A 82 -3.75 -20.32 7.65
C SER A 82 -3.90 -19.73 9.05
N SER A 83 -2.95 -19.96 9.96
CA SER A 83 -2.97 -19.43 11.32
C SER A 83 -2.94 -17.90 11.38
N ILE A 84 -2.14 -17.26 10.51
CA ILE A 84 -2.15 -15.79 10.38
C ILE A 84 -3.53 -15.29 9.95
N LEU A 85 -4.09 -15.85 8.88
CA LEU A 85 -5.38 -15.40 8.34
C LEU A 85 -6.57 -15.71 9.26
N LYS A 86 -6.49 -16.77 10.07
CA LYS A 86 -7.45 -17.10 11.14
C LYS A 86 -7.30 -16.23 12.38
N GLY A 87 -6.16 -15.55 12.54
CA GLY A 87 -5.88 -14.70 13.68
C GLY A 87 -5.34 -15.41 14.91
N GLU A 88 -4.78 -16.59 14.71
CA GLU A 88 -4.05 -17.36 15.72
C GLU A 88 -2.62 -16.82 15.88
N THR A 89 -2.09 -16.14 14.87
CA THR A 89 -0.73 -15.58 14.88
C THR A 89 -0.74 -14.17 14.29
N ASP A 90 -0.17 -13.24 15.03
CA ASP A 90 0.07 -11.88 14.55
C ASP A 90 1.37 -11.84 13.74
N THR A 91 1.41 -11.05 12.67
CA THR A 91 2.61 -10.91 11.84
C THR A 91 2.72 -9.53 11.21
N VAL A 92 3.92 -9.19 10.78
CA VAL A 92 4.24 -7.98 10.04
C VAL A 92 4.98 -8.36 8.77
N ILE A 93 4.53 -7.83 7.64
CA ILE A 93 5.11 -8.08 6.32
C ILE A 93 5.45 -6.73 5.70
N PHE A 94 6.68 -6.59 5.21
CA PHE A 94 7.11 -5.43 4.44
C PHE A 94 7.10 -5.77 2.95
N GLY A 95 6.83 -4.76 2.12
CA GLY A 95 6.88 -4.90 0.67
C GLY A 95 7.17 -3.58 -0.01
N GLU A 96 7.84 -3.65 -1.15
CA GLU A 96 8.00 -2.53 -2.05
C GLU A 96 6.89 -2.57 -3.11
N VAL A 97 6.25 -1.43 -3.35
CA VAL A 97 5.14 -1.30 -4.30
C VAL A 97 5.40 -0.12 -5.22
N ARG A 98 5.07 -0.28 -6.51
CA ARG A 98 5.09 0.79 -7.49
C ARG A 98 3.73 0.92 -8.13
N VAL A 99 3.24 2.15 -8.32
CA VAL A 99 2.02 2.40 -9.09
C VAL A 99 2.33 2.34 -10.59
N ASP A 100 1.69 1.43 -11.31
CA ASP A 100 1.66 1.45 -12.76
C ASP A 100 0.45 2.27 -13.23
N LEU A 101 0.73 3.38 -13.92
CA LEU A 101 -0.28 4.29 -14.46
C LEU A 101 -1.28 3.61 -15.40
N LYS A 102 -0.94 2.47 -16.01
CA LYS A 102 -1.90 1.70 -16.82
C LYS A 102 -3.07 1.18 -15.99
N PHE A 103 -2.81 0.79 -14.74
CA PHE A 103 -3.82 0.23 -13.84
C PHE A 103 -4.53 1.29 -13.00
N SER A 104 -3.85 2.41 -12.70
CA SER A 104 -4.44 3.53 -11.96
C SER A 104 -5.30 4.48 -12.83
N LYS A 105 -5.23 4.40 -14.16
CA LYS A 105 -6.05 5.20 -15.10
C LYS A 105 -7.57 5.14 -14.88
N LYS A 106 -8.08 4.07 -14.27
CA LYS A 106 -9.51 3.95 -13.91
C LYS A 106 -9.85 4.67 -12.60
N GLN A 107 -8.86 4.90 -11.76
CA GLN A 107 -8.97 5.50 -10.43
C GLN A 107 -8.57 6.99 -10.44
N MET A 108 -7.72 7.40 -11.39
CA MET A 108 -7.22 8.77 -11.52
C MET A 108 -7.60 9.37 -12.86
N ASP A 109 -8.27 10.51 -12.82
CA ASP A 109 -8.54 11.35 -13.98
C ASP A 109 -7.22 11.85 -14.60
N LYS A 110 -7.16 11.86 -15.94
CA LYS A 110 -6.02 12.40 -16.70
C LYS A 110 -5.76 13.86 -16.37
N GLU A 111 -6.81 14.65 -16.16
CA GLU A 111 -6.68 16.06 -15.81
C GLU A 111 -6.05 16.22 -14.41
N LYS A 112 -6.50 15.42 -13.44
CA LYS A 112 -5.91 15.36 -12.09
C LYS A 112 -4.42 15.01 -12.15
N LEU A 113 -4.05 13.97 -12.90
CA LEU A 113 -2.64 13.56 -13.07
C LEU A 113 -1.77 14.64 -13.70
N HIS A 114 -2.29 15.36 -14.70
CA HIS A 114 -1.55 16.45 -15.34
C HIS A 114 -1.27 17.58 -14.34
N LYS A 115 -2.29 18.00 -13.59
CA LYS A 115 -2.19 19.06 -12.59
C LYS A 115 -1.26 18.67 -11.44
N ILE A 116 -1.31 17.43 -10.97
CA ILE A 116 -0.37 16.92 -9.95
C ILE A 116 1.08 17.03 -10.44
N ARG A 117 1.33 16.69 -11.70
CA ARG A 117 2.67 16.80 -12.30
C ARG A 117 3.14 18.25 -12.39
N GLU A 118 2.27 19.18 -12.78
CA GLU A 118 2.59 20.62 -12.80
C GLU A 118 2.88 21.15 -11.40
N LEU A 119 2.06 20.79 -10.41
CA LEU A 119 2.26 21.18 -9.02
C LEU A 119 3.58 20.64 -8.46
N LYS A 120 3.95 19.39 -8.79
CA LYS A 120 5.25 18.81 -8.39
C LYS A 120 6.41 19.70 -8.86
N SER A 121 6.48 19.97 -10.17
CA SER A 121 7.56 20.80 -10.74
C SER A 121 7.59 22.20 -10.14
N THR A 122 6.41 22.75 -9.84
CA THR A 122 6.30 24.10 -9.29
C THR A 122 6.71 24.16 -7.83
N ILE A 123 6.37 23.16 -7.02
CA ILE A 123 6.85 23.03 -5.63
C ILE A 123 8.38 22.88 -5.60
N GLU A 124 8.94 22.05 -6.50
CA GLU A 124 10.40 21.86 -6.64
C GLU A 124 11.11 23.18 -6.96
N SER A 125 10.55 24.00 -7.85
CA SER A 125 11.15 25.30 -8.22
C SER A 125 10.96 26.39 -7.15
N SER A 126 9.97 26.24 -6.27
CA SER A 126 9.57 27.28 -5.31
C SER A 126 10.14 27.08 -3.91
N MET A 127 11.03 26.10 -3.71
CA MET A 127 11.63 25.83 -2.38
C MET A 127 12.39 27.03 -1.79
N THR A 128 12.75 28.03 -2.61
CA THR A 128 13.42 29.25 -2.16
C THR A 128 12.47 30.41 -1.83
N ASN A 129 11.19 30.34 -2.20
CA ASN A 129 10.19 31.41 -1.99
C ASN A 129 9.00 30.88 -1.17
N GLU A 130 8.92 31.30 0.09
CA GLU A 130 7.98 30.75 1.07
C GLU A 130 6.51 31.07 0.77
N ASP A 131 6.22 32.27 0.25
CA ASP A 131 4.85 32.69 -0.08
C ASP A 131 4.30 31.92 -1.29
N GLU A 132 5.13 31.74 -2.32
CA GLU A 132 4.79 30.94 -3.51
C GLU A 132 4.61 29.46 -3.14
N LEU A 133 5.52 28.90 -2.35
CA LEU A 133 5.41 27.54 -1.86
C LEU A 133 4.09 27.29 -1.12
N GLN A 134 3.70 28.21 -0.22
CA GLN A 134 2.45 28.09 0.53
C GLN A 134 1.23 28.12 -0.40
N LEU A 135 1.25 28.97 -1.44
CA LEU A 135 0.19 29.01 -2.46
C LEU A 135 0.04 27.66 -3.17
N TYR A 136 1.14 27.03 -3.59
CA TYR A 136 1.09 25.75 -4.31
C TYR A 136 0.70 24.58 -3.40
N LEU A 137 1.12 24.58 -2.14
CA LEU A 137 0.68 23.58 -1.17
C LEU A 137 -0.82 23.66 -0.91
N ASN A 138 -1.38 24.86 -0.78
CA ASN A 138 -2.84 25.07 -0.66
C ASN A 138 -3.59 24.59 -1.90
N GLN A 139 -3.05 24.79 -3.11
CA GLN A 139 -3.63 24.26 -4.34
C GLN A 139 -3.65 22.72 -4.33
N LEU A 140 -2.60 22.09 -3.82
CA LEU A 140 -2.51 20.64 -3.73
C LEU A 140 -3.62 20.05 -2.87
N GLU A 141 -3.94 20.67 -1.75
CA GLU A 141 -5.05 20.27 -0.86
C GLU A 141 -6.38 20.16 -1.61
N THR A 142 -6.68 21.12 -2.49
CA THR A 142 -7.96 21.14 -3.24
C THR A 142 -8.15 19.95 -4.17
N TYR A 143 -7.06 19.32 -4.60
CA TYR A 143 -7.10 18.14 -5.49
C TYR A 143 -7.19 16.81 -4.75
N PHE A 144 -6.87 16.79 -3.45
CA PHE A 144 -6.75 15.57 -2.66
C PHE A 144 -7.73 15.49 -1.49
N LEU A 145 -8.91 16.09 -1.64
CA LEU A 145 -10.04 15.98 -0.71
C LEU A 145 -10.56 14.53 -0.63
N VAL A 146 -9.81 13.66 0.04
CA VAL A 146 -10.31 12.38 0.53
C VAL A 146 -10.98 12.68 1.86
N GLU A 147 -12.26 12.34 1.98
CA GLU A 147 -12.92 12.29 3.28
C GLU A 147 -12.09 11.38 4.20
N GLN A 148 -11.43 11.96 5.22
CA GLN A 148 -10.48 11.27 6.11
C GLN A 148 -11.08 10.08 6.88
N THR A 149 -12.39 9.87 6.78
CA THR A 149 -13.14 8.84 7.50
C THR A 149 -13.24 7.52 6.75
N ALA A 150 -12.92 7.47 5.45
CA ALA A 150 -12.99 6.25 4.65
C ALA A 150 -11.70 5.42 4.77
N LEU A 151 -11.84 4.10 4.98
CA LEU A 151 -10.71 3.16 4.86
C LEU A 151 -10.21 3.13 3.41
N PRO A 152 -8.88 3.11 3.18
CA PRO A 152 -8.34 3.05 1.82
C PRO A 152 -8.80 1.77 1.12
N VAL A 153 -9.42 1.92 -0.04
CA VAL A 153 -9.83 0.80 -0.91
C VAL A 153 -8.73 0.50 -1.90
N THR A 154 -8.06 1.53 -2.39
CA THR A 154 -6.98 1.44 -3.36
C THR A 154 -5.64 1.93 -2.80
N VAL A 155 -4.56 1.54 -3.48
CA VAL A 155 -3.20 2.05 -3.24
C VAL A 155 -3.13 3.57 -3.44
N ILE A 156 -3.92 4.13 -4.37
CA ILE A 156 -3.99 5.58 -4.57
C ILE A 156 -4.61 6.24 -3.34
N ASP A 157 -5.75 5.74 -2.85
CA ASP A 157 -6.39 6.26 -1.63
C ASP A 157 -5.41 6.26 -0.45
N LEU A 158 -4.62 5.18 -0.33
CA LEU A 158 -3.61 5.04 0.71
C LEU A 158 -2.52 6.13 0.62
N LEU A 159 -2.03 6.43 -0.60
CA LEU A 159 -1.05 7.49 -0.83
C LEU A 159 -1.66 8.89 -0.63
N GLU A 160 -2.92 9.10 -1.03
CA GLU A 160 -3.65 10.36 -0.83
C GLU A 160 -3.90 10.65 0.66
N ILE A 161 -4.30 9.65 1.45
CA ILE A 161 -4.42 9.78 2.91
C ILE A 161 -3.07 10.14 3.53
N PHE A 162 -1.99 9.49 3.10
CA PHE A 162 -0.65 9.78 3.62
C PHE A 162 -0.20 11.21 3.27
N MET A 163 -0.45 11.65 2.04
CA MET A 163 -0.18 13.02 1.60
C MET A 163 -0.97 14.07 2.37
N ASN A 164 -2.25 13.83 2.63
CA ASN A 164 -3.06 14.73 3.46
C ASN A 164 -2.49 14.88 4.87
N ASN A 165 -1.99 13.78 5.46
CA ASN A 165 -1.29 13.84 6.75
C ASN A 165 0.00 14.68 6.69
N LEU A 166 0.72 14.69 5.56
CA LEU A 166 1.89 15.57 5.37
C LEU A 166 1.47 17.03 5.23
N LEU A 167 0.40 17.32 4.49
CA LEU A 167 -0.14 18.68 4.34
C LEU A 167 -0.57 19.26 5.70
N ILE A 168 -1.24 18.46 6.54
CA ILE A 168 -1.60 18.85 7.92
C ILE A 168 -0.35 19.21 8.73
N LYS A 169 0.72 18.39 8.66
CA LYS A 169 1.99 18.67 9.35
C LYS A 169 2.68 19.93 8.84
N LEU A 170 2.46 20.29 7.57
CA LEU A 170 2.94 21.52 6.95
C LEU A 170 2.06 22.74 7.27
N GLY A 171 0.96 22.57 8.03
CA GLY A 171 0.03 23.64 8.38
C GLY A 171 -0.96 24.00 7.28
N ILE A 172 -1.17 23.10 6.31
CA ILE A 172 -2.09 23.24 5.18
C ILE A 172 -3.37 22.48 5.52
N GLN A 173 -4.23 23.08 6.36
CA GLN A 173 -5.67 22.75 6.50
C GLN A 173 -6.42 23.65 7.51
N ALA A 174 -7.70 23.91 7.22
CA ALA A 174 -8.68 24.48 8.14
C ALA A 174 -9.76 23.45 8.55
N LEU A 175 -9.93 23.21 9.87
CA LEU A 175 -11.00 22.45 10.57
C LEU A 175 -10.90 20.90 10.46
N ALA A 176 -11.19 20.04 11.46
CA ALA A 176 -12.01 20.15 12.68
C ALA A 176 -11.70 19.05 13.73
N SER A 177 -10.45 18.70 14.01
CA SER A 177 -10.16 17.84 15.17
C SER A 177 -9.14 18.53 16.05
N GLY A 178 -9.49 18.81 17.32
CA GLY A 178 -8.59 19.31 18.35
C GLY A 178 -7.50 18.30 18.75
N ALA A 179 -7.10 17.43 17.82
CA ALA A 179 -5.95 16.58 17.97
C ALA A 179 -4.71 17.41 17.67
N ASP A 180 -3.85 17.54 18.67
CA ASP A 180 -2.50 18.07 18.50
C ASP A 180 -1.76 17.16 17.50
N PRO A 181 -1.48 17.62 16.27
CA PRO A 181 -1.16 16.73 15.16
C PRO A 181 0.26 16.16 15.23
N TYR A 182 1.09 16.64 16.15
CA TYR A 182 2.50 16.29 16.19
C TYR A 182 3.12 16.43 17.58
N PHE A 183 3.33 15.31 18.24
CA PHE A 183 4.15 15.26 19.45
C PHE A 183 5.57 14.83 19.09
N SER A 184 6.56 15.68 19.36
CA SER A 184 7.97 15.32 19.30
C SER A 184 8.59 15.35 20.69
N LEU A 185 9.24 14.25 21.06
CA LEU A 185 10.07 14.19 22.27
C LEU A 185 11.31 15.09 22.18
N TYR A 186 11.74 15.42 20.95
CA TYR A 186 12.92 16.26 20.69
C TYR A 186 12.59 17.30 19.61
N PRO A 187 12.32 18.56 19.98
CA PRO A 187 12.02 19.60 19.00
C PRO A 187 13.23 19.83 18.10
N LYS A 188 13.09 19.49 16.81
CA LYS A 188 14.08 19.82 15.77
C LYS A 188 13.92 21.29 15.39
N LYS A 189 14.99 21.93 14.88
CA LYS A 189 14.90 23.27 14.27
C LYS A 189 13.82 23.27 13.19
N GLU A 190 12.80 24.11 13.34
CA GLU A 190 11.56 24.14 12.52
C GLU A 190 11.83 24.09 11.01
N LYS A 191 12.81 24.86 10.52
CA LYS A 191 13.17 24.90 9.10
C LYS A 191 13.61 23.53 8.54
N ARG A 192 14.43 22.78 9.27
CA ARG A 192 14.87 21.44 8.84
C ARG A 192 13.72 20.42 8.84
N THR A 193 12.70 20.66 9.66
CA THR A 193 11.51 19.80 9.71
C THR A 193 10.60 20.09 8.51
N LYS A 194 10.40 21.37 8.15
CA LYS A 194 9.58 21.77 7.00
C LYS A 194 10.17 21.26 5.68
N ASP A 195 11.47 21.48 5.45
CA ASP A 195 12.15 21.00 4.24
C ASP A 195 12.03 19.46 4.09
N SER A 196 12.21 18.72 5.18
CA SER A 196 12.09 17.25 5.18
C SER A 196 10.67 16.76 4.92
N GLU A 197 9.63 17.43 5.43
CA GLU A 197 8.24 17.04 5.14
C GLU A 197 7.84 17.41 3.69
N ILE A 198 8.40 18.47 3.11
CA ILE A 198 8.24 18.80 1.68
C ILE A 198 8.92 17.75 0.79
N GLU A 199 10.14 17.32 1.13
CA GLU A 199 10.83 16.23 0.43
C GLU A 199 10.00 14.94 0.44
N LYS A 200 9.41 14.59 1.59
CA LYS A 200 8.48 13.45 1.68
C LYS A 200 7.25 13.66 0.81
N LEU A 201 6.67 14.86 0.81
CA LEU A 201 5.51 15.18 -0.02
C LEU A 201 5.81 14.97 -1.51
N LEU A 202 6.95 15.50 -1.98
CA LEU A 202 7.41 15.32 -3.36
C LEU A 202 7.61 13.85 -3.70
N LYS A 203 8.20 13.07 -2.80
CA LYS A 203 8.37 11.61 -2.97
C LYS A 203 7.02 10.90 -3.08
N VAL A 204 6.03 11.23 -2.25
CA VAL A 204 4.68 10.66 -2.36
C VAL A 204 4.04 11.01 -3.71
N ILE A 205 4.22 12.25 -4.18
CA ILE A 205 3.74 12.66 -5.50
C ILE A 205 4.43 11.86 -6.60
N SER A 206 5.75 11.64 -6.54
CA SER A 206 6.48 10.74 -7.46
C SER A 206 5.88 9.33 -7.47
N CYS A 207 5.53 8.78 -6.30
CA CYS A 207 4.91 7.46 -6.20
C CYS A 207 3.53 7.41 -6.86
N ILE A 208 2.69 8.43 -6.66
CA ILE A 208 1.36 8.54 -7.30
C ILE A 208 1.49 8.63 -8.82
N LEU A 209 2.50 9.36 -9.31
CA LEU A 209 2.82 9.49 -10.74
C LEU A 209 3.48 8.22 -11.32
N GLY A 210 3.75 7.20 -10.49
CA GLY A 210 4.38 5.95 -10.92
C GLY A 210 5.88 6.08 -11.24
N GLU A 211 6.49 7.18 -10.85
CA GLU A 211 7.90 7.50 -11.09
C GLU A 211 8.80 6.75 -10.09
N GLU A 212 8.33 6.59 -8.85
CA GLU A 212 9.06 5.95 -7.75
C GLU A 212 8.26 4.81 -7.09
N SER A 213 9.00 3.90 -6.46
CA SER A 213 8.45 2.89 -5.55
C SER A 213 8.30 3.45 -4.13
N PHE A 214 7.44 2.83 -3.33
CA PHE A 214 7.31 3.12 -1.91
C PHE A 214 7.22 1.81 -1.11
N GLU A 215 7.56 1.90 0.17
CA GLU A 215 7.46 0.76 1.07
C GLU A 215 6.09 0.74 1.75
N VAL A 216 5.55 -0.46 1.94
CA VAL A 216 4.35 -0.70 2.73
C VAL A 216 4.66 -1.64 3.89
N CYS A 217 4.08 -1.33 5.03
CA CYS A 217 4.02 -2.20 6.19
C CYS A 217 2.62 -2.77 6.29
N MET A 218 2.51 -4.09 6.20
CA MET A 218 1.25 -4.83 6.35
C MET A 218 1.25 -5.54 7.69
N ILE A 219 0.33 -5.17 8.56
CA ILE A 219 0.21 -5.72 9.91
C ILE A 219 -1.05 -6.58 9.96
N TYR A 220 -0.87 -7.84 10.35
CA TYR A 220 -1.96 -8.77 10.63
C TYR A 220 -2.10 -8.92 12.14
N LYS A 221 -3.24 -8.47 12.67
CA LYS A 221 -3.62 -8.70 14.06
C LYS A 221 -4.94 -9.40 14.14
N LYS A 222 -5.00 -10.54 14.85
CA LYS A 222 -6.23 -11.34 14.98
C LYS A 222 -6.91 -11.62 13.63
N GLY A 223 -6.12 -11.89 12.59
CA GLY A 223 -6.60 -12.25 11.25
C GLY A 223 -7.08 -11.06 10.41
N ILE A 224 -6.93 -9.84 10.94
CA ILE A 224 -7.29 -8.60 10.25
C ILE A 224 -6.00 -7.94 9.75
N GLY A 225 -5.87 -7.85 8.43
CA GLY A 225 -4.80 -7.11 7.77
C GLY A 225 -5.07 -5.61 7.78
N SER A 226 -4.03 -4.84 8.05
CA SER A 226 -3.97 -3.38 7.91
C SER A 226 -2.69 -3.01 7.17
N ILE A 227 -2.69 -1.88 6.47
CA ILE A 227 -1.57 -1.43 5.67
C ILE A 227 -1.22 0.02 6.00
N SER A 228 0.06 0.35 5.95
CA SER A 228 0.56 1.71 6.15
C SER A 228 1.75 1.96 5.21
N VAL A 229 1.88 3.21 4.77
CA VAL A 229 2.97 3.66 3.90
C VAL A 229 4.19 4.03 4.75
N LEU A 230 5.36 3.63 4.28
CA LEU A 230 6.67 4.02 4.80
C LEU A 230 7.38 4.80 3.68
N VAL A 231 7.47 6.13 3.82
CA VAL A 231 8.11 7.04 2.85
C VAL A 231 9.18 7.89 3.53
#